data_AF-A0A3G2S107-F1
#
_entry.id   AF-A0A3G2S107-F1
#
_cell.length_a   1.000
_cell.length_b   1.000
_cell.length_c   1.000
_cell.angle_alpha   90.00
_cell.angle_beta   90.00
_cell.angle_gamma   90.00
#
_symmetry.space_group_name_H-M   'P 1'
#
loop_
_entity.id
_entity.type
_entity.pdbx_description
1 polymer ?
#
loop_
_entity_poly.entity_id
_entity_poly.type
_entity_poly.pdbx_seq_one_letter_code
_entity_poly.pdbx_strand_id
1 'polypeptide(L)'
;MASMASISTAPVQTTIQTLERIGAHSHVRGLGLDERLEPQDSAQGMVGQRAARKAAGMIVKIVQNAKIAGRAMLMAGPPGTGKTAIAMGMAQTLGPDVPFIMLSASEVFSLEMSKTEALMQAFRKAIGVRIKEEAETIEGEVVEIQIDRSLTGATKTGKIIIKTTDMETVYELGNKMIDALQKEKVIAGDVITIEKSSGRISKLGRSFACSRDYDAIGSDTKFVQCPEGELQRRREVVHTVSLHEIDVINSRTQGFLALFAGDTGEIKPELRDQINAKVGEWREEGKAEIIPGVLFIDEVHMLDIECFSFLNRALETELAPLVVMASNRGQTRIRGTRFTSPHGLPIDLLDRILIISTKPYSEDEIKRILSIRAQEEDVNLKQEALEVLARMAMETSLRYTINLITTAHLAARRRKADEVDVADVRRVYNLFVDEKRSVQYLQEHAAEFMSEEVVS
;
A
#
# COMPACT_ATOMS: atom_id res chain seq x y z
N MET A 1 6.57 -41.06 5.17
CA MET A 1 5.80 -40.17 6.08
C MET A 1 6.80 -39.33 6.85
N ALA A 2 7.12 -38.13 6.35
CA ALA A 2 8.08 -37.22 6.97
C ALA A 2 7.32 -36.05 7.61
N SER A 3 7.66 -35.77 8.86
CA SER A 3 7.06 -34.75 9.73
C SER A 3 7.25 -33.34 9.19
N MET A 4 6.14 -32.64 8.92
CA MET A 4 6.15 -31.20 8.67
C MET A 4 6.47 -30.46 9.98
N ALA A 5 7.63 -29.80 10.02
CA ALA A 5 7.99 -28.87 11.10
C ALA A 5 7.21 -27.56 10.89
N SER A 6 6.38 -27.19 11.88
CA SER A 6 5.70 -25.90 11.93
C SER A 6 6.72 -24.80 12.22
N ILE A 7 7.07 -24.00 11.20
CA ILE A 7 7.90 -22.81 11.35
C ILE A 7 7.07 -21.75 12.07
N SER A 8 7.52 -21.36 13.25
CA SER A 8 6.93 -20.31 14.08
C SER A 8 7.81 -19.07 14.01
N THR A 9 7.38 -18.06 13.29
CA THR A 9 8.00 -16.73 13.37
C THR A 9 7.45 -16.00 14.59
N ALA A 10 8.31 -15.75 15.57
CA ALA A 10 8.01 -14.85 16.68
C ALA A 10 7.83 -13.43 16.14
N PRO A 11 6.80 -12.68 16.52
CA PRO A 11 6.72 -11.26 16.21
C PRO A 11 7.76 -10.55 17.07
N VAL A 12 8.94 -10.29 16.49
CA VAL A 12 9.87 -9.30 17.05
C VAL A 12 9.10 -7.99 17.04
N GLN A 13 8.77 -7.47 18.21
CA GLN A 13 8.33 -6.09 18.37
C GLN A 13 9.55 -5.19 18.15
N THR A 14 10.03 -5.11 16.92
CA THR A 14 10.63 -3.87 16.48
C THR A 14 9.56 -2.82 16.70
N THR A 15 9.92 -1.72 17.36
CA THR A 15 9.20 -0.46 17.20
C THR A 15 8.97 -0.35 15.70
N ILE A 16 7.74 -0.58 15.24
CA ILE A 16 7.37 -0.28 13.88
C ILE A 16 7.38 1.24 13.89
N GLN A 17 8.57 1.84 13.78
CA GLN A 17 8.70 2.96 12.87
C GLN A 17 8.10 2.38 11.60
N THR A 18 6.84 2.73 11.33
CA THR A 18 6.30 2.52 10.00
C THR A 18 7.41 3.05 9.12
N LEU A 19 7.99 2.18 8.29
CA LEU A 19 9.08 2.57 7.41
C LEU A 19 8.45 3.40 6.28
N GLU A 20 7.70 4.43 6.66
CA GLU A 20 7.16 5.50 5.86
C GLU A 20 8.38 6.32 5.44
N ARG A 21 9.13 5.76 4.50
CA ARG A 21 10.02 6.57 3.68
C ARG A 21 9.12 7.61 3.02
N ILE A 22 9.46 8.89 3.21
CA ILE A 22 8.76 10.01 2.60
C ILE A 22 8.84 9.81 1.08
N GLY A 23 7.74 9.38 0.49
CA GLY A 23 7.62 9.13 -0.93
C GLY A 23 7.34 10.41 -1.71
N ALA A 24 7.39 10.30 -3.04
CA ALA A 24 7.00 11.39 -3.94
C ALA A 24 5.56 11.90 -3.68
N HIS A 25 4.70 11.05 -3.10
CA HIS A 25 3.29 11.32 -2.92
C HIS A 25 2.79 11.17 -1.47
N SER A 26 3.63 10.86 -0.47
CA SER A 26 3.20 10.61 0.94
C SER A 26 2.33 11.72 1.54
N HIS A 27 2.63 12.97 1.16
CA HIS A 27 1.88 14.16 1.53
C HIS A 27 0.39 14.15 1.11
N VAL A 28 -0.01 13.34 0.11
CA VAL A 28 -1.39 13.29 -0.40
C VAL A 28 -2.24 12.39 0.50
N ARG A 29 -3.18 13.02 1.22
CA ARG A 29 -4.09 12.33 2.17
C ARG A 29 -5.53 12.23 1.65
N GLY A 30 -5.80 12.69 0.44
CA GLY A 30 -7.13 12.70 -0.17
C GLY A 30 -7.22 13.68 -1.34
N LEU A 31 -8.40 13.79 -1.95
CA LEU A 31 -8.62 14.71 -3.08
C LEU A 31 -8.84 16.18 -2.66
N GLY A 32 -9.02 16.46 -1.36
CA GLY A 32 -9.22 17.82 -0.84
C GLY A 32 -10.52 18.48 -1.33
N LEU A 33 -11.60 17.70 -1.42
CA LEU A 33 -12.92 18.17 -1.85
C LEU A 33 -13.80 18.47 -0.63
N ASP A 34 -14.71 19.41 -0.79
CA ASP A 34 -15.79 19.62 0.19
C ASP A 34 -16.95 18.61 0.00
N GLU A 35 -17.97 18.71 0.85
CA GLU A 35 -19.17 17.84 0.79
C GLU A 35 -19.96 18.00 -0.52
N ARG A 36 -19.79 19.11 -1.24
CA ARG A 36 -20.44 19.41 -2.53
C ARG A 36 -19.57 18.97 -3.72
N LEU A 37 -18.45 18.28 -3.47
CA LEU A 37 -17.46 17.89 -4.47
C LEU A 37 -16.75 19.08 -5.14
N GLU A 38 -16.73 20.26 -4.49
CA GLU A 38 -15.93 21.38 -4.95
C GLU A 38 -14.49 21.30 -4.38
N PRO A 39 -13.47 21.46 -5.24
CA PRO A 39 -12.07 21.38 -4.82
C PRO A 39 -11.63 22.64 -4.08
N GLN A 40 -11.09 22.46 -2.87
CA GLN A 40 -10.45 23.54 -2.14
C GLN A 40 -9.05 23.83 -2.70
N ASP A 41 -8.57 25.07 -2.54
CA ASP A 41 -7.31 25.52 -3.13
C ASP A 41 -6.08 24.77 -2.63
N SER A 42 -6.07 24.42 -1.35
CA SER A 42 -5.04 23.62 -0.71
C SER A 42 -5.68 22.82 0.42
N ALA A 43 -5.85 21.52 0.21
CA ALA A 43 -6.45 20.63 1.20
C ALA A 43 -5.97 19.19 1.01
N GLN A 44 -5.77 18.47 2.13
CA GLN A 44 -5.32 17.07 2.13
C GLN A 44 -4.05 16.80 1.29
N GLY A 45 -3.13 17.77 1.25
CA GLY A 45 -1.89 17.70 0.47
C GLY A 45 -2.04 17.97 -1.03
N MET A 46 -3.26 18.18 -1.53
CA MET A 46 -3.53 18.52 -2.92
C MET A 46 -3.65 20.04 -3.11
N VAL A 47 -2.98 20.55 -4.15
CA VAL A 47 -3.00 21.97 -4.54
C VAL A 47 -3.39 22.10 -6.00
N GLY A 48 -4.24 23.08 -6.32
CA GLY A 48 -4.61 23.35 -7.70
C GLY A 48 -5.40 22.22 -8.36
N GLN A 49 -5.22 22.02 -9.67
CA GLN A 49 -5.89 21.00 -10.51
C GLN A 49 -7.40 20.87 -10.26
N ARG A 50 -8.10 22.00 -10.06
CA ARG A 50 -9.51 22.03 -9.63
C ARG A 50 -10.41 21.14 -10.52
N ALA A 51 -10.33 21.30 -11.84
CA ALA A 51 -11.16 20.52 -12.77
C ALA A 51 -10.91 19.01 -12.68
N ALA A 52 -9.64 18.59 -12.62
CA ALA A 52 -9.27 17.18 -12.55
C ALA A 52 -9.65 16.55 -11.20
N ARG A 53 -9.47 17.28 -10.08
CA ARG A 53 -9.86 16.82 -8.74
C ARG A 53 -11.37 16.70 -8.60
N LYS A 54 -12.13 17.64 -9.15
CA LYS A 54 -13.60 17.57 -9.19
C LYS A 54 -14.09 16.36 -9.97
N ALA A 55 -13.53 16.14 -11.17
CA ALA A 55 -13.84 14.98 -11.99
C ALA A 55 -13.48 13.66 -11.30
N ALA A 56 -12.30 13.57 -10.68
CA ALA A 56 -11.88 12.43 -9.87
C ALA A 56 -12.84 12.18 -8.68
N GLY A 57 -13.27 13.24 -7.99
CA GLY A 57 -14.23 13.17 -6.89
C GLY A 57 -15.59 12.61 -7.28
N MET A 58 -16.10 13.01 -8.45
CA MET A 58 -17.34 12.45 -9.00
C MET A 58 -17.19 10.95 -9.25
N ILE A 59 -16.06 10.51 -9.80
CA ILE A 59 -15.79 9.08 -10.05
C ILE A 59 -15.69 8.32 -8.73
N VAL A 60 -14.97 8.85 -7.73
CA VAL A 60 -14.89 8.25 -6.39
C VAL A 60 -16.28 8.09 -5.78
N LYS A 61 -17.16 9.10 -5.89
CA LYS A 61 -18.52 9.02 -5.36
C LYS A 61 -19.39 7.99 -6.10
N ILE A 62 -19.19 7.85 -7.40
CA ILE A 62 -19.83 6.81 -8.20
C ILE A 62 -19.41 5.41 -7.73
N VAL A 63 -18.13 5.21 -7.47
CA VAL A 63 -17.57 3.94 -6.97
C VAL A 63 -18.08 3.64 -5.56
N GLN A 64 -18.08 4.62 -4.65
CA GLN A 64 -18.60 4.46 -3.28
C GLN A 64 -20.08 4.06 -3.25
N ASN A 65 -20.87 4.56 -4.20
CA ASN A 65 -22.29 4.21 -4.29
C ASN A 65 -22.53 2.82 -4.92
N ALA A 66 -21.46 2.07 -5.25
CA ALA A 66 -21.49 0.71 -5.80
C ALA A 66 -22.40 0.52 -7.02
N LYS A 67 -22.72 1.60 -7.74
CA LYS A 67 -23.66 1.55 -8.87
C LYS A 67 -23.02 1.07 -10.17
N ILE A 68 -21.70 1.01 -10.22
CA ILE A 68 -20.97 0.83 -11.48
C ILE A 68 -19.69 0.02 -11.25
N ALA A 69 -19.56 -1.10 -11.96
CA ALA A 69 -18.32 -1.86 -12.13
C ALA A 69 -17.71 -1.62 -13.52
N GLY A 70 -16.43 -1.93 -13.70
CA GLY A 70 -15.84 -2.03 -15.04
C GLY A 70 -15.56 -0.72 -15.76
N ARG A 71 -15.48 0.41 -15.04
CA ARG A 71 -15.08 1.68 -15.66
C ARG A 71 -13.59 1.86 -15.66
N ALA A 72 -13.10 2.36 -16.78
CA ALA A 72 -11.76 2.86 -16.92
C ALA A 72 -11.76 4.37 -17.18
N MET A 73 -10.74 5.04 -16.68
CA MET A 73 -10.49 6.45 -16.90
C MET A 73 -9.04 6.67 -17.32
N LEU A 74 -8.82 7.70 -18.14
CA LEU A 74 -7.50 8.11 -18.58
C LEU A 74 -7.18 9.50 -18.03
N MET A 75 -6.09 9.59 -17.27
CA MET A 75 -5.46 10.84 -16.90
C MET A 75 -4.47 11.23 -17.99
N ALA A 76 -4.81 12.26 -18.76
CA ALA A 76 -3.98 12.78 -19.82
C ALA A 76 -3.37 14.14 -19.43
N GLY A 77 -2.09 14.34 -19.73
CA GLY A 77 -1.47 15.65 -19.63
C GLY A 77 0.05 15.59 -19.50
N PRO A 78 0.73 16.75 -19.53
CA PRO A 78 2.19 16.82 -19.48
C PRO A 78 2.80 16.10 -18.27
N PRO A 79 4.09 15.72 -18.32
CA PRO A 79 4.81 15.27 -17.14
C PRO A 79 4.75 16.31 -16.01
N GLY A 80 4.70 15.86 -14.76
CA GLY A 80 4.73 16.75 -13.60
C GLY A 80 3.41 17.44 -13.24
N THR A 81 2.30 17.18 -13.94
CA THR A 81 0.97 17.78 -13.63
C THR A 81 0.19 17.07 -12.52
N GLY A 82 0.77 16.09 -11.84
CA GLY A 82 0.14 15.42 -10.68
C GLY A 82 -0.86 14.31 -11.01
N LYS A 83 -0.76 13.66 -12.18
CA LYS A 83 -1.62 12.49 -12.54
C LYS A 83 -1.61 11.40 -11.47
N THR A 84 -0.42 10.91 -11.12
CA THR A 84 -0.23 9.89 -10.06
C THR A 84 -0.70 10.38 -8.69
N ALA A 85 -0.50 11.67 -8.39
CA ALA A 85 -0.97 12.28 -7.14
C ALA A 85 -2.50 12.29 -7.03
N ILE A 86 -3.21 12.62 -8.11
CA ILE A 86 -4.69 12.57 -8.14
C ILE A 86 -5.18 11.14 -7.97
N ALA A 87 -4.58 10.15 -8.67
CA ALA A 87 -4.95 8.74 -8.53
C ALA A 87 -4.75 8.24 -7.09
N MET A 88 -3.66 8.64 -6.44
CA MET A 88 -3.43 8.30 -5.04
C MET A 88 -4.40 9.02 -4.10
N GLY A 89 -4.73 10.28 -4.40
CA GLY A 89 -5.78 11.01 -3.70
C GLY A 89 -7.14 10.33 -3.80
N MET A 90 -7.48 9.74 -4.96
CA MET A 90 -8.69 8.95 -5.13
C MET A 90 -8.72 7.74 -4.19
N ALA A 91 -7.62 6.98 -4.13
CA ALA A 91 -7.49 5.83 -3.25
C ALA A 91 -7.64 6.20 -1.78
N GLN A 92 -6.92 7.23 -1.33
CA GLN A 92 -7.02 7.72 0.05
C GLN A 92 -8.43 8.21 0.40
N THR A 93 -9.16 8.78 -0.56
CA THR A 93 -10.55 9.22 -0.38
C THR A 93 -11.55 8.06 -0.35
N LEU A 94 -11.24 6.94 -1.03
CA LEU A 94 -12.07 5.73 -1.01
C LEU A 94 -12.00 5.02 0.35
N GLY A 95 -10.85 5.09 1.02
CA GLY A 95 -10.67 4.63 2.40
C GLY A 95 -9.40 3.79 2.58
N PRO A 96 -8.94 3.60 3.83
CA PRO A 96 -7.70 2.87 4.13
C PRO A 96 -7.79 1.38 3.79
N ASP A 97 -8.99 0.81 3.78
CA ASP A 97 -9.23 -0.62 3.48
C ASP A 97 -9.38 -0.90 1.98
N VAL A 98 -9.35 0.13 1.14
CA VAL A 98 -9.56 -0.02 -0.31
C VAL A 98 -8.22 -0.32 -0.97
N PRO A 99 -8.07 -1.47 -1.66
CA PRO A 99 -6.79 -1.83 -2.27
C PRO A 99 -6.45 -0.86 -3.40
N PHE A 100 -5.24 -0.31 -3.35
CA PHE A 100 -4.68 0.52 -4.41
C PHE A 100 -3.43 -0.14 -4.97
N ILE A 101 -3.49 -0.51 -6.24
CA ILE A 101 -2.38 -1.14 -6.95
C ILE A 101 -1.83 -0.16 -7.97
N MET A 102 -0.56 0.20 -7.83
CA MET A 102 0.18 0.95 -8.84
C MET A 102 0.98 -0.05 -9.68
N LEU A 103 0.77 -0.03 -10.99
CA LEU A 103 1.46 -0.84 -11.97
C LEU A 103 2.09 0.09 -13.01
N SER A 104 3.39 -0.01 -13.24
CA SER A 104 3.99 0.62 -14.41
C SER A 104 3.72 -0.25 -15.64
N ALA A 105 3.32 0.33 -16.77
CA ALA A 105 3.09 -0.43 -18.00
C ALA A 105 4.32 -1.26 -18.44
N SER A 106 5.54 -0.84 -18.09
CA SER A 106 6.77 -1.60 -18.37
C SER A 106 6.93 -2.85 -17.49
N GLU A 107 6.31 -2.90 -16.30
CA GLU A 107 6.40 -4.06 -15.37
C GLU A 107 5.63 -5.28 -15.89
N VAL A 108 4.70 -5.07 -16.82
CA VAL A 108 3.92 -6.16 -17.46
C VAL A 108 4.81 -7.06 -18.32
N PHE A 109 5.93 -6.55 -18.80
CA PHE A 109 6.86 -7.30 -19.64
C PHE A 109 7.86 -8.06 -18.76
N SER A 110 7.49 -9.28 -18.36
CA SER A 110 8.34 -10.21 -17.62
C SER A 110 8.74 -11.42 -18.47
N LEU A 111 9.86 -12.06 -18.13
CA LEU A 111 10.27 -13.36 -18.66
C LEU A 111 9.67 -14.53 -17.86
N GLU A 112 9.28 -14.31 -16.61
CA GLU A 112 8.80 -15.35 -15.70
C GLU A 112 7.32 -15.70 -15.93
N MET A 113 6.53 -14.73 -16.39
CA MET A 113 5.10 -14.89 -16.62
C MET A 113 4.65 -14.14 -17.86
N SER A 114 3.55 -14.59 -18.47
CA SER A 114 2.95 -13.91 -19.61
C SER A 114 2.41 -12.51 -19.26
N LYS A 115 2.42 -11.60 -20.25
CA LYS A 115 1.90 -10.23 -20.11
C LYS A 115 0.44 -10.21 -19.63
N THR A 116 -0.38 -11.12 -20.15
CA THR A 116 -1.77 -11.27 -19.76
C THR A 116 -1.92 -11.73 -18.31
N GLU A 117 -1.02 -12.61 -17.85
CA GLU A 117 -1.03 -13.06 -16.47
C GLU A 117 -0.60 -11.95 -15.50
N ALA A 118 0.44 -11.18 -15.84
CA ALA A 118 0.86 -10.03 -15.05
C ALA A 118 -0.28 -9.00 -14.87
N LEU A 119 -1.00 -8.68 -15.95
CA LEU A 119 -2.19 -7.83 -15.89
C LEU A 119 -3.31 -8.47 -15.07
N MET A 120 -3.59 -9.76 -15.24
CA MET A 120 -4.64 -10.44 -14.49
C MET A 120 -4.35 -10.46 -12.98
N GLN A 121 -3.09 -10.67 -12.59
CA GLN A 121 -2.67 -10.57 -11.19
C GLN A 121 -2.87 -9.16 -10.66
N ALA A 122 -2.52 -8.12 -11.42
CA ALA A 122 -2.76 -6.73 -11.02
C ALA A 122 -4.26 -6.42 -10.83
N PHE A 123 -5.13 -6.93 -11.70
CA PHE A 123 -6.59 -6.83 -11.56
C PHE A 123 -7.07 -7.52 -10.28
N ARG A 124 -6.63 -8.75 -10.02
CA ARG A 124 -7.06 -9.51 -8.83
C ARG A 124 -6.47 -8.96 -7.52
N LYS A 125 -5.28 -8.35 -7.55
CA LYS A 125 -4.71 -7.63 -6.39
C LYS A 125 -5.53 -6.36 -6.06
N ALA A 126 -6.12 -5.73 -7.06
CA ALA A 126 -6.95 -4.54 -6.90
C ALA A 126 -8.40 -4.83 -6.48
N ILE A 127 -8.77 -6.09 -6.21
CA ILE A 127 -10.09 -6.47 -5.71
C ILE A 127 -9.91 -7.06 -4.32
N GLY A 128 -10.49 -6.38 -3.31
CA GLY A 128 -10.47 -6.81 -1.93
C GLY A 128 -11.71 -7.63 -1.58
N VAL A 129 -11.53 -8.61 -0.71
CA VAL A 129 -12.61 -9.36 -0.07
C VAL A 129 -12.47 -9.13 1.42
N ARG A 130 -13.47 -8.47 2.00
CA ARG A 130 -13.57 -8.23 3.44
C ARG A 130 -14.38 -9.35 4.05
N ILE A 131 -13.73 -10.17 4.86
CA ILE A 131 -14.32 -11.30 5.56
C ILE A 131 -14.53 -10.88 7.02
N LYS A 132 -15.75 -11.09 7.51
CA LYS A 132 -16.11 -10.82 8.90
C LYS A 132 -16.17 -12.16 9.63
N GLU A 133 -15.28 -12.33 10.60
CA GLU A 133 -15.24 -13.52 11.43
C GLU A 133 -15.52 -13.16 12.89
N GLU A 134 -16.38 -13.93 13.53
CA GLU A 134 -16.59 -13.83 14.97
C GLU A 134 -15.55 -14.71 15.68
N ALA A 135 -14.61 -14.07 16.38
CA ALA A 135 -13.62 -14.75 17.20
C ALA A 135 -14.01 -14.68 18.67
N GLU A 136 -14.10 -15.84 19.33
CA GLU A 136 -14.21 -15.91 20.79
C GLU A 136 -12.82 -15.86 21.41
N THR A 137 -12.54 -14.80 22.15
CA THR A 137 -11.26 -14.58 22.82
C THR A 137 -11.46 -14.58 24.33
N ILE A 138 -10.53 -15.21 25.05
CA ILE A 138 -10.44 -15.14 26.52
C ILE A 138 -9.28 -14.21 26.84
N GLU A 139 -9.54 -13.14 27.58
CA GLU A 139 -8.55 -12.13 27.96
C GLU A 139 -8.50 -11.99 29.47
N GLY A 140 -7.31 -12.12 30.07
CA GLY A 140 -7.18 -11.97 31.52
C GLY A 140 -5.75 -12.15 32.03
N GLU A 141 -5.56 -11.83 33.31
CA GLU A 141 -4.33 -12.06 34.05
C GLU A 141 -4.27 -13.52 34.54
N VAL A 142 -3.15 -14.19 34.31
CA VAL A 142 -2.88 -15.52 34.82
C VAL A 142 -2.52 -15.45 36.29
N VAL A 143 -3.32 -16.08 37.16
CA VAL A 143 -3.05 -16.19 38.59
C VAL A 143 -2.11 -17.35 38.87
N GLU A 144 -2.45 -18.53 38.33
CA GLU A 144 -1.71 -19.76 38.57
C GLU A 144 -1.81 -20.71 37.38
N ILE A 145 -0.73 -21.47 37.14
CA ILE A 145 -0.67 -22.54 36.14
C ILE A 145 -0.20 -23.81 36.84
N GLN A 146 -1.04 -24.84 36.85
CA GLN A 146 -0.71 -26.18 37.35
C GLN A 146 -0.64 -27.14 36.16
N ILE A 147 0.47 -27.87 36.03
CA ILE A 147 0.66 -28.86 34.95
C ILE A 147 1.02 -30.19 35.57
N ASP A 148 0.11 -31.15 35.47
CA ASP A 148 0.30 -32.53 35.87
C ASP A 148 0.91 -33.32 34.72
N ARG A 149 2.08 -33.91 34.95
CA ARG A 149 2.73 -34.81 34.00
C ARG A 149 2.60 -36.24 34.51
N SER A 150 2.06 -37.13 33.69
CA SER A 150 2.10 -38.57 33.98
C SER A 150 3.54 -39.09 34.02
N LEU A 151 3.82 -40.06 34.87
CA LEU A 151 5.14 -40.66 35.10
C LEU A 151 5.79 -41.23 33.82
N THR A 152 4.98 -41.54 32.79
CA THR A 152 5.42 -42.05 31.48
C THR A 152 5.55 -40.96 30.41
N GLY A 153 5.24 -39.70 30.71
CA GLY A 153 5.44 -38.55 29.83
C GLY A 153 4.49 -38.42 28.63
N ALA A 154 3.58 -39.38 28.40
CA ALA A 154 2.75 -39.43 27.20
C ALA A 154 1.55 -38.47 27.20
N THR A 155 1.02 -38.12 28.38
CA THR A 155 -0.12 -37.21 28.53
C THR A 155 0.18 -36.13 29.56
N LYS A 156 -0.04 -34.87 29.17
CA LYS A 156 0.00 -33.70 30.05
C LYS A 156 -1.43 -33.20 30.22
N THR A 157 -1.87 -33.02 31.45
CA THR A 157 -3.11 -32.34 31.81
C THR A 157 -2.75 -31.17 32.71
N GLY A 158 -3.53 -30.10 32.69
CA GLY A 158 -3.22 -28.94 33.52
C GLY A 158 -4.45 -28.15 33.87
N LYS A 159 -4.28 -27.20 34.78
CA LYS A 159 -5.28 -26.20 35.15
C LYS A 159 -4.65 -24.83 35.10
N ILE A 160 -5.38 -23.86 34.57
CA ILE A 160 -4.98 -22.45 34.60
C ILE A 160 -6.07 -21.65 35.25
N ILE A 161 -5.67 -20.73 36.13
CA ILE A 161 -6.57 -19.78 36.77
C ILE A 161 -6.34 -18.43 36.11
N ILE A 162 -7.38 -17.87 35.50
CA ILE A 162 -7.34 -16.58 34.81
C ILE A 162 -8.37 -15.66 35.46
N LYS A 163 -7.94 -14.42 35.76
CA LYS A 163 -8.79 -13.39 36.36
C LYS A 163 -8.83 -12.10 35.54
N THR A 164 -9.94 -11.40 35.62
CA THR A 164 -10.12 -9.99 35.30
C THR A 164 -10.33 -9.21 36.59
N THR A 165 -10.60 -7.91 36.53
CA THR A 165 -11.00 -7.14 37.73
C THR A 165 -12.31 -7.63 38.33
N ASP A 166 -13.17 -8.23 37.51
CA ASP A 166 -14.56 -8.50 37.87
C ASP A 166 -14.81 -10.00 38.13
N MET A 167 -14.02 -10.88 37.53
CA MET A 167 -14.26 -12.33 37.57
C MET A 167 -12.95 -13.13 37.61
N GLU A 168 -12.99 -14.29 38.26
CA GLU A 168 -11.90 -15.27 38.29
C GLU A 168 -12.46 -16.63 37.90
N THR A 169 -11.77 -17.33 37.00
CA THR A 169 -12.22 -18.63 36.48
C THR A 169 -11.07 -19.62 36.35
N VAL A 170 -11.40 -20.90 36.51
CA VAL A 170 -10.47 -22.02 36.37
C VAL A 170 -10.78 -22.75 35.07
N TYR A 171 -9.78 -22.88 34.21
CA TYR A 171 -9.86 -23.65 32.97
C TYR A 171 -8.98 -24.89 33.03
N GLU A 172 -9.52 -26.01 32.57
CA GLU A 172 -8.74 -27.23 32.37
C GLU A 172 -8.02 -27.18 31.00
N LEU A 173 -6.74 -27.51 31.00
CA LEU A 173 -5.85 -27.45 29.85
C LEU A 173 -5.57 -28.84 29.28
N GLY A 174 -5.80 -28.97 27.97
CA GLY A 174 -5.34 -30.12 27.19
C GLY A 174 -3.86 -29.99 26.77
N ASN A 175 -3.29 -31.09 26.28
CA ASN A 175 -1.88 -31.21 25.91
C ASN A 175 -1.41 -30.10 24.93
N LYS A 176 -2.20 -29.80 23.89
CA LYS A 176 -1.89 -28.74 22.90
C LYS A 176 -1.77 -27.35 23.53
N MET A 177 -2.65 -27.02 24.47
CA MET A 177 -2.64 -25.72 25.16
C MET A 177 -1.45 -25.59 26.11
N ILE A 178 -1.08 -26.69 26.78
CA ILE A 178 0.09 -26.74 27.65
C ILE A 178 1.38 -26.50 26.84
N ASP A 179 1.49 -27.12 25.66
CA ASP A 179 2.63 -26.90 24.77
C ASP A 179 2.68 -25.47 24.24
N ALA A 180 1.51 -24.86 23.93
CA ALA A 180 1.42 -23.46 23.52
C ALA A 180 1.83 -22.49 24.63
N LEU A 181 1.38 -22.71 25.88
CA LEU A 181 1.78 -21.92 27.04
C LEU A 181 3.28 -22.02 27.32
N GLN A 182 3.86 -23.21 27.18
CA GLN A 182 5.30 -23.44 27.34
C GLN A 182 6.11 -22.74 26.24
N LYS A 183 5.60 -22.77 24.99
CA LYS A 183 6.24 -22.11 23.85
C LYS A 183 6.27 -20.59 24.00
N GLU A 184 5.17 -19.99 24.47
CA GLU A 184 5.06 -18.56 24.75
C GLU A 184 5.67 -18.14 26.11
N LYS A 185 6.18 -19.10 26.89
CA LYS A 185 6.79 -18.89 28.23
C LYS A 185 5.89 -18.05 29.16
N VAL A 186 4.61 -18.43 29.21
CA VAL A 186 3.63 -17.77 30.08
C VAL A 186 3.89 -18.15 31.54
N ILE A 187 3.90 -17.14 32.41
CA ILE A 187 4.08 -17.26 33.85
C ILE A 187 2.91 -16.62 34.61
N ALA A 188 2.79 -16.92 35.90
CA ALA A 188 1.85 -16.23 36.78
C ALA A 188 2.15 -14.72 36.82
N GLY A 189 1.09 -13.91 36.73
CA GLY A 189 1.14 -12.46 36.61
C GLY A 189 1.22 -11.94 35.16
N ASP A 190 1.25 -12.80 34.14
CA ASP A 190 1.15 -12.36 32.75
C ASP A 190 -0.31 -12.10 32.35
N VAL A 191 -0.53 -11.07 31.53
CA VAL A 191 -1.80 -10.82 30.85
C VAL A 191 -1.74 -11.48 29.47
N ILE A 192 -2.67 -12.40 29.22
CA ILE A 192 -2.71 -13.19 27.98
C ILE A 192 -4.07 -13.06 27.29
N THR A 193 -4.04 -13.27 25.98
CA THR A 193 -5.24 -13.49 25.16
C THR A 193 -5.18 -14.89 24.57
N ILE A 194 -6.26 -15.66 24.73
CA ILE A 194 -6.43 -16.99 24.17
C ILE A 194 -7.58 -16.95 23.16
N GLU A 195 -7.30 -17.27 21.91
CA GLU A 195 -8.34 -17.43 20.89
C GLU A 195 -8.87 -18.88 20.92
N LYS A 196 -10.16 -19.07 21.23
CA LYS A 196 -10.72 -20.41 21.49
C LYS A 196 -10.73 -21.32 20.25
N SER A 197 -10.93 -20.76 19.06
CA SER A 197 -11.02 -21.49 17.80
C SER A 197 -9.65 -22.00 17.33
N SER A 198 -8.63 -21.12 17.39
CA SER A 198 -7.27 -21.43 16.92
C SER A 198 -6.38 -22.07 17.99
N GLY A 199 -6.70 -21.87 19.27
CA GLY A 199 -5.83 -22.23 20.39
C GLY A 199 -4.57 -21.38 20.48
N ARG A 200 -4.49 -20.27 19.72
CA ARG A 200 -3.36 -19.35 19.75
C ARG A 200 -3.38 -18.55 21.04
N ILE A 201 -2.22 -18.51 21.70
CA ILE A 201 -2.01 -17.76 22.94
C ILE A 201 -1.09 -16.59 22.60
N SER A 202 -1.43 -15.38 23.05
CA SER A 202 -0.63 -14.18 22.86
C SER A 202 -0.40 -13.50 24.20
N LYS A 203 0.86 -13.30 24.57
CA LYS A 203 1.24 -12.58 25.78
C LYS A 203 1.24 -11.08 25.52
N LEU A 204 0.28 -10.36 26.12
CA LEU A 204 0.15 -8.91 25.97
C LEU A 204 1.19 -8.15 26.81
N GLY A 205 1.50 -8.69 27.99
CA GLY A 205 2.48 -8.12 28.90
C GLY A 205 2.34 -8.70 30.30
N ARG A 206 2.91 -8.02 31.28
CA ARG A 206 2.85 -8.41 32.69
C ARG A 206 1.99 -7.43 33.49
N SER A 207 1.22 -7.93 34.45
CA SER A 207 0.39 -7.08 35.30
C SER A 207 1.26 -6.18 36.19
N PHE A 208 0.78 -4.96 36.43
CA PHE A 208 1.46 -4.03 37.36
C PHE A 208 1.48 -4.57 38.80
N ALA A 209 0.47 -5.34 39.20
CA ALA A 209 0.34 -5.88 40.55
C ALA A 209 1.43 -6.89 40.90
N CYS A 210 1.85 -7.70 39.92
CA CYS A 210 2.86 -8.76 40.09
C CYS A 210 4.28 -8.32 39.68
N SER A 211 4.54 -7.01 39.60
CA SER A 211 5.83 -6.45 39.17
C SER A 211 6.95 -6.56 40.21
N ARG A 212 6.62 -6.73 41.50
CA ARG A 212 7.57 -6.69 42.62
C ARG A 212 8.25 -8.01 42.95
N ASP A 213 7.72 -9.14 42.47
CA ASP A 213 8.11 -10.47 42.95
C ASP A 213 9.29 -11.12 42.19
N TYR A 214 9.85 -10.45 41.18
CA TYR A 214 10.93 -11.02 40.36
C TYR A 214 12.09 -10.03 40.15
N ASP A 215 13.27 -10.40 40.67
CA ASP A 215 14.51 -9.60 40.65
C ASP A 215 15.23 -9.57 39.27
N ALA A 216 14.81 -10.38 38.31
CA ALA A 216 15.43 -10.49 36.98
C ALA A 216 14.44 -10.10 35.87
N ILE A 217 14.07 -8.83 35.83
CA ILE A 217 13.20 -8.28 34.79
C ILE A 217 14.06 -7.98 33.55
N GLY A 218 13.83 -8.72 32.46
CA GLY A 218 14.42 -8.37 31.17
C GLY A 218 13.92 -7.00 30.71
N SER A 219 14.80 -6.21 30.08
CA SER A 219 14.55 -4.83 29.61
C SER A 219 13.39 -4.68 28.61
N ASP A 220 12.76 -5.79 28.21
CA ASP A 220 11.72 -5.88 27.17
C ASP A 220 10.32 -6.25 27.71
N THR A 221 10.15 -6.27 29.03
CA THR A 221 8.85 -6.61 29.64
C THR A 221 7.89 -5.42 29.60
N LYS A 222 6.84 -5.52 28.80
CA LYS A 222 5.75 -4.54 28.74
C LYS A 222 4.79 -4.76 29.90
N PHE A 223 4.54 -3.71 30.68
CA PHE A 223 3.55 -3.74 31.75
C PHE A 223 2.18 -3.30 31.22
N VAL A 224 1.15 -4.08 31.53
CA VAL A 224 -0.23 -3.90 31.07
C VAL A 224 -1.15 -3.96 32.29
N GLN A 225 -2.24 -3.18 32.26
CA GLN A 225 -3.26 -3.24 33.32
C GLN A 225 -4.05 -4.54 33.24
N CYS A 226 -4.61 -4.97 34.37
CA CYS A 226 -5.49 -6.13 34.39
C CYS A 226 -6.75 -5.81 33.57
N PRO A 227 -7.17 -6.68 32.64
CA PRO A 227 -8.37 -6.44 31.85
C PRO A 227 -9.61 -6.36 32.75
N GLU A 228 -10.54 -5.46 32.41
CA GLU A 228 -11.81 -5.28 33.11
C GLU A 228 -12.95 -6.07 32.45
N GLY A 229 -14.06 -6.32 33.14
CA GLY A 229 -15.23 -7.00 32.57
C GLY A 229 -15.12 -8.52 32.47
N GLU A 230 -15.93 -9.09 31.59
CA GLU A 230 -16.00 -10.55 31.37
C GLU A 230 -14.71 -11.09 30.73
N LEU A 231 -14.27 -12.25 31.22
CA LEU A 231 -13.11 -12.99 30.71
C LEU A 231 -13.27 -13.41 29.26
N GLN A 232 -14.47 -13.83 28.87
CA GLN A 232 -14.77 -14.28 27.52
C GLN A 232 -15.44 -13.16 26.74
N ARG A 233 -14.79 -12.71 25.67
CA ARG A 233 -15.30 -11.66 24.79
C ARG A 233 -15.45 -12.21 23.38
N ARG A 234 -16.60 -11.92 22.77
CA ARG A 234 -16.81 -12.08 21.33
C ARG A 234 -16.34 -10.82 20.63
N ARG A 235 -15.39 -10.97 19.71
CA ARG A 235 -14.88 -9.87 18.90
C ARG A 235 -15.10 -10.19 17.43
N GLU A 236 -15.74 -9.27 16.72
CA GLU A 236 -15.78 -9.31 15.26
C GLU A 236 -14.40 -8.86 14.76
N VAL A 237 -13.69 -9.77 14.09
CA VAL A 237 -12.41 -9.48 13.44
C VAL A 237 -12.69 -9.38 11.96
N VAL A 238 -12.32 -8.22 11.39
CA VAL A 238 -12.47 -7.94 9.97
C VAL A 238 -11.12 -8.14 9.30
N HIS A 239 -11.06 -9.07 8.36
CA HIS A 239 -9.89 -9.33 7.54
C HIS A 239 -10.14 -8.89 6.11
N THR A 240 -9.26 -8.07 5.56
CA THR A 240 -9.31 -7.67 4.14
C THR A 240 -8.20 -8.41 3.41
N VAL A 241 -8.57 -9.25 2.45
CA VAL A 241 -7.64 -10.07 1.65
C VAL A 241 -7.92 -9.83 0.17
N SER A 242 -6.91 -9.73 -0.67
CA SER A 242 -7.11 -9.58 -2.12
C SER A 242 -7.48 -10.91 -2.78
N LEU A 243 -8.22 -10.86 -3.90
CA LEU A 243 -8.52 -12.08 -4.68
C LEU A 243 -7.25 -12.80 -5.14
N HIS A 244 -6.19 -12.06 -5.45
CA HIS A 244 -4.92 -12.66 -5.84
C HIS A 244 -4.26 -13.45 -4.70
N GLU A 245 -4.32 -12.96 -3.45
CA GLU A 245 -3.80 -13.71 -2.31
C GLU A 245 -4.56 -15.03 -2.12
N ILE A 246 -5.89 -15.00 -2.25
CA ILE A 246 -6.72 -16.20 -2.20
C ILE A 246 -6.32 -17.18 -3.32
N ASP A 247 -6.09 -16.70 -4.54
CA ASP A 247 -5.62 -17.54 -5.65
C ASP A 247 -4.29 -18.23 -5.35
N VAL A 248 -3.29 -17.49 -4.88
CA VAL A 248 -1.95 -18.02 -4.64
C VAL A 248 -1.96 -19.03 -3.48
N ILE A 249 -2.72 -18.75 -2.41
CA ILE A 249 -2.86 -19.65 -1.27
C ILE A 249 -3.49 -20.99 -1.69
N ASN A 250 -4.51 -20.96 -2.56
CA ASN A 250 -5.20 -22.16 -3.02
C ASN A 250 -4.51 -22.87 -4.20
N SER A 251 -3.54 -22.21 -4.84
CA SER A 251 -2.77 -22.75 -5.96
C SER A 251 -1.72 -23.78 -5.54
N ARG A 252 -1.05 -23.58 -4.40
CA ARG A 252 0.07 -24.40 -3.94
C ARG A 252 -0.09 -24.82 -2.47
N THR A 253 0.41 -26.00 -2.11
CA THR A 253 0.41 -26.52 -0.71
C THR A 253 1.18 -25.63 0.28
N GLN A 254 2.11 -24.79 -0.23
CA GLN A 254 2.81 -23.73 0.53
C GLN A 254 2.60 -22.35 -0.13
N GLY A 255 1.41 -22.07 -0.65
CA GLY A 255 1.09 -20.83 -1.36
C GLY A 255 1.36 -19.56 -0.54
N PHE A 256 1.22 -19.61 0.78
CA PHE A 256 1.51 -18.46 1.65
C PHE A 256 2.97 -17.99 1.56
N LEU A 257 3.94 -18.89 1.44
CA LEU A 257 5.36 -18.51 1.30
C LEU A 257 5.64 -17.86 -0.07
N ALA A 258 4.92 -18.27 -1.12
CA ALA A 258 5.08 -17.72 -2.45
C ALA A 258 4.68 -16.24 -2.53
N LEU A 259 3.70 -15.80 -1.70
CA LEU A 259 3.32 -14.39 -1.59
C LEU A 259 4.49 -13.49 -1.18
N PHE A 260 5.38 -14.00 -0.31
CA PHE A 260 6.56 -13.25 0.16
C PHE A 260 7.78 -13.44 -0.74
N ALA A 261 7.87 -14.58 -1.42
CA ALA A 261 9.00 -14.90 -2.29
C ALA A 261 8.90 -14.26 -3.68
N GLY A 262 7.70 -13.86 -4.12
CA GLY A 262 7.46 -13.31 -5.46
C GLY A 262 7.33 -14.37 -6.57
N ASP A 263 7.74 -15.62 -6.31
CA ASP A 263 7.55 -16.76 -7.21
C ASP A 263 6.12 -17.33 -7.12
N THR A 264 5.15 -16.54 -7.59
CA THR A 264 3.75 -17.00 -7.66
C THR A 264 3.52 -17.91 -8.87
N GLY A 265 4.30 -17.75 -9.94
CA GLY A 265 4.09 -18.41 -11.24
C GLY A 265 2.74 -18.04 -11.87
N GLU A 266 2.37 -18.76 -12.93
CA GLU A 266 1.08 -18.60 -13.58
C GLU A 266 -0.02 -19.40 -12.87
N ILE A 267 -1.17 -18.77 -12.63
CA ILE A 267 -2.31 -19.40 -11.97
C ILE A 267 -3.32 -19.87 -13.00
N LYS A 268 -3.72 -21.14 -12.89
CA LYS A 268 -4.67 -21.76 -13.81
C LYS A 268 -6.05 -21.06 -13.78
N PRO A 269 -6.68 -20.82 -14.94
CA PRO A 269 -8.01 -20.21 -15.00
C PRO A 269 -9.08 -21.00 -14.24
N GLU A 270 -9.04 -22.33 -14.24
CA GLU A 270 -10.08 -23.14 -13.59
C GLU A 270 -10.11 -22.91 -12.07
N LEU A 271 -8.94 -22.66 -11.46
CA LEU A 271 -8.84 -22.32 -10.04
C LEU A 271 -9.47 -20.96 -9.77
N ARG A 272 -9.24 -19.97 -10.64
CA ARG A 272 -9.82 -18.62 -10.51
C ARG A 272 -11.34 -18.67 -10.59
N ASP A 273 -11.88 -19.47 -11.50
CA ASP A 273 -13.33 -19.64 -11.64
C ASP A 273 -13.96 -20.29 -10.40
N GLN A 274 -13.29 -21.30 -9.83
CA GLN A 274 -13.72 -21.90 -8.56
C GLN A 274 -13.69 -20.90 -7.39
N ILE A 275 -12.66 -20.05 -7.32
CA ILE A 275 -12.55 -19.02 -6.28
C ILE A 275 -13.61 -17.93 -6.49
N ASN A 276 -13.84 -17.50 -7.73
CA ASN A 276 -14.89 -16.53 -8.05
C ASN A 276 -16.27 -17.04 -7.63
N ALA A 277 -16.57 -18.32 -7.88
CA ALA A 277 -17.82 -18.94 -7.45
C ALA A 277 -17.95 -18.94 -5.92
N LYS A 278 -16.93 -19.37 -5.18
CA LYS A 278 -16.93 -19.37 -3.70
C LYS A 278 -17.05 -17.97 -3.11
N VAL A 279 -16.38 -16.98 -3.68
CA VAL A 279 -16.49 -15.58 -3.23
C VAL A 279 -17.89 -15.03 -3.53
N GLY A 280 -18.50 -15.44 -4.65
CA GLY A 280 -19.92 -15.19 -4.94
C GLY A 280 -20.84 -15.76 -3.88
N GLU A 281 -20.65 -17.03 -3.50
CA GLU A 281 -21.40 -17.70 -2.42
C GLU A 281 -21.24 -16.95 -1.08
N TRP A 282 -20.01 -16.58 -0.71
CA TRP A 282 -19.77 -15.82 0.54
C TRP A 282 -20.41 -14.44 0.55
N ARG A 283 -20.52 -13.80 -0.63
CA ARG A 283 -21.23 -12.53 -0.80
C ARG A 283 -22.74 -12.71 -0.65
N GLU A 284 -23.31 -13.77 -1.22
CA GLU A 284 -24.74 -14.10 -1.11
C GLU A 284 -25.14 -14.49 0.32
N GLU A 285 -24.27 -15.22 1.02
CA GLU A 285 -24.45 -15.58 2.44
C GLU A 285 -24.21 -14.42 3.41
N GLY A 286 -23.69 -13.28 2.92
CA GLY A 286 -23.36 -12.12 3.75
C GLY A 286 -22.13 -12.31 4.66
N LYS A 287 -21.33 -13.36 4.45
CA LYS A 287 -20.08 -13.62 5.19
C LYS A 287 -18.91 -12.76 4.70
N ALA A 288 -18.96 -12.34 3.44
CA ALA A 288 -17.93 -11.50 2.84
C ALA A 288 -18.53 -10.33 2.05
N GLU A 289 -17.81 -9.21 2.05
CA GLU A 289 -18.10 -8.02 1.26
C GLU A 289 -16.97 -7.83 0.24
N ILE A 290 -17.33 -7.65 -1.05
CA ILE A 290 -16.34 -7.36 -2.09
C ILE A 290 -16.10 -5.85 -2.12
N ILE A 291 -14.85 -5.45 -1.97
CA ILE A 291 -14.40 -4.07 -2.03
C ILE A 291 -13.72 -3.85 -3.39
N PRO A 292 -14.35 -3.08 -4.31
CA PRO A 292 -13.70 -2.69 -5.55
C PRO A 292 -12.58 -1.70 -5.23
N GLY A 293 -11.34 -2.09 -5.52
CA GLY A 293 -10.19 -1.22 -5.39
C GLY A 293 -9.93 -0.38 -6.63
N VAL A 294 -8.71 0.16 -6.68
CA VAL A 294 -8.23 1.01 -7.77
C VAL A 294 -6.95 0.40 -8.33
N LEU A 295 -6.96 0.13 -9.64
CA LEU A 295 -5.79 -0.25 -10.41
C LEU A 295 -5.28 0.96 -11.18
N PHE A 296 -4.15 1.51 -10.77
CA PHE A 296 -3.47 2.60 -11.47
C PHE A 296 -2.40 2.05 -12.41
N ILE A 297 -2.51 2.33 -13.70
CA ILE A 297 -1.53 1.95 -14.73
C ILE A 297 -0.80 3.22 -15.20
N ASP A 298 0.45 3.39 -14.81
CA ASP A 298 1.28 4.49 -15.29
C ASP A 298 1.89 4.19 -16.66
N GLU A 299 2.17 5.24 -17.43
CA GLU A 299 2.76 5.17 -18.76
C GLU A 299 2.07 4.18 -19.71
N VAL A 300 0.72 4.17 -19.71
CA VAL A 300 -0.10 3.17 -20.42
C VAL A 300 0.24 3.03 -21.92
N HIS A 301 0.77 4.08 -22.55
CA HIS A 301 1.23 4.08 -23.93
C HIS A 301 2.39 3.11 -24.21
N MET A 302 3.02 2.56 -23.17
CA MET A 302 4.05 1.53 -23.25
C MET A 302 3.49 0.11 -23.38
N LEU A 303 2.19 -0.10 -23.18
CA LEU A 303 1.52 -1.38 -23.43
C LEU A 303 1.39 -1.66 -24.93
N ASP A 304 1.26 -2.93 -25.27
CA ASP A 304 1.00 -3.39 -26.63
C ASP A 304 -0.48 -3.71 -26.88
N ILE A 305 -0.80 -3.98 -28.15
CA ILE A 305 -2.18 -4.28 -28.59
C ILE A 305 -2.79 -5.52 -27.90
N GLU A 306 -1.97 -6.51 -27.53
CA GLU A 306 -2.45 -7.71 -26.82
C GLU A 306 -2.90 -7.37 -25.40
N CYS A 307 -2.13 -6.53 -24.70
CA CYS A 307 -2.51 -6.00 -23.40
C CYS A 307 -3.82 -5.21 -23.46
N PHE A 308 -3.99 -4.35 -24.48
CA PHE A 308 -5.24 -3.58 -24.65
C PHE A 308 -6.45 -4.47 -24.94
N SER A 309 -6.29 -5.51 -25.77
CA SER A 309 -7.34 -6.49 -26.03
C SER A 309 -7.76 -7.22 -24.73
N PHE A 310 -6.78 -7.60 -23.91
CA PHE A 310 -7.05 -8.18 -22.59
C PHE A 310 -7.78 -7.19 -21.67
N LEU A 311 -7.32 -5.95 -21.58
CA LEU A 311 -7.95 -4.90 -20.76
C LEU A 311 -9.41 -4.66 -21.15
N ASN A 312 -9.71 -4.60 -22.45
CA ASN A 312 -11.08 -4.42 -22.94
C ASN A 312 -12.02 -5.53 -22.46
N ARG A 313 -11.56 -6.78 -22.47
CA ARG A 313 -12.34 -7.91 -21.95
C ARG A 313 -12.44 -7.89 -20.42
N ALA A 314 -11.34 -7.59 -19.74
CA ALA A 314 -11.31 -7.57 -18.27
C ALA A 314 -12.23 -6.48 -17.68
N LEU A 315 -12.33 -5.32 -18.33
CA LEU A 315 -13.22 -4.23 -17.93
C LEU A 315 -14.72 -4.57 -18.06
N GLU A 316 -15.10 -5.57 -18.85
CA GLU A 316 -16.49 -6.01 -18.98
C GLU A 316 -16.94 -6.92 -17.82
N THR A 317 -16.03 -7.34 -16.95
CA THR A 317 -16.34 -8.25 -15.83
C THR A 317 -17.03 -7.51 -14.68
N GLU A 318 -18.03 -8.13 -14.04
CA GLU A 318 -18.79 -7.52 -12.92
C GLU A 318 -17.90 -7.14 -11.72
N LEU A 319 -16.84 -7.91 -11.47
CA LEU A 319 -15.91 -7.65 -10.36
C LEU A 319 -14.73 -6.74 -10.74
N ALA A 320 -14.77 -6.11 -11.92
CA ALA A 320 -13.65 -5.31 -12.38
C ALA A 320 -13.43 -4.06 -11.49
N PRO A 321 -12.19 -3.83 -11.01
CA PRO A 321 -11.87 -2.66 -10.20
C PRO A 321 -11.93 -1.37 -11.02
N LEU A 322 -11.85 -0.22 -10.35
CA LEU A 322 -11.68 1.05 -11.06
C LEU A 322 -10.29 1.09 -11.70
N VAL A 323 -10.22 1.16 -13.02
CA VAL A 323 -8.93 1.26 -13.74
C VAL A 323 -8.62 2.72 -14.06
N VAL A 324 -7.53 3.24 -13.51
CA VAL A 324 -7.03 4.59 -13.76
C VAL A 324 -5.74 4.50 -14.55
N MET A 325 -5.77 4.88 -15.82
CA MET A 325 -4.60 4.90 -16.69
C MET A 325 -3.99 6.29 -16.74
N ALA A 326 -2.68 6.41 -16.85
CA ALA A 326 -2.00 7.68 -17.07
C ALA A 326 -1.18 7.67 -18.36
N SER A 327 -1.31 8.74 -19.15
CA SER A 327 -0.47 8.98 -20.32
C SER A 327 0.06 10.40 -20.34
N ASN A 328 1.34 10.53 -20.65
CA ASN A 328 2.04 11.80 -20.90
C ASN A 328 2.25 12.07 -22.39
N ARG A 329 1.85 11.16 -23.29
CA ARG A 329 2.01 11.30 -24.74
C ARG A 329 0.72 11.75 -25.42
N GLY A 330 0.85 12.63 -26.42
CA GLY A 330 -0.24 13.16 -27.24
C GLY A 330 -0.65 12.18 -28.34
N GLN A 331 0.13 12.11 -29.42
CA GLN A 331 0.02 11.03 -30.42
C GLN A 331 1.25 10.14 -30.34
N THR A 332 1.04 8.83 -30.31
CA THR A 332 2.13 7.86 -30.35
C THR A 332 1.67 6.59 -31.05
N ARG A 333 2.63 5.79 -31.52
CA ARG A 333 2.38 4.50 -32.13
C ARG A 333 1.90 3.50 -31.08
N ILE A 334 0.86 2.74 -31.40
CA ILE A 334 0.43 1.60 -30.57
C ILE A 334 1.45 0.48 -30.77
N ARG A 335 2.11 0.06 -29.69
CA ARG A 335 3.15 -0.99 -29.77
C ARG A 335 2.53 -2.30 -30.28
N GLY A 336 3.27 -2.99 -31.15
CA GLY A 336 2.79 -4.18 -31.86
C GLY A 336 2.03 -3.88 -33.17
N THR A 337 1.63 -2.63 -33.43
CA THR A 337 0.95 -2.25 -34.68
C THR A 337 1.77 -1.25 -35.48
N ARG A 338 1.34 -0.84 -36.68
CA ARG A 338 1.95 0.28 -37.45
C ARG A 338 1.17 1.59 -37.31
N PHE A 339 0.07 1.58 -36.58
CA PHE A 339 -0.84 2.71 -36.49
C PHE A 339 -0.46 3.63 -35.33
N THR A 340 -0.66 4.94 -35.54
CA THR A 340 -0.59 5.95 -34.50
C THR A 340 -1.99 6.26 -33.99
N SER A 341 -2.10 6.55 -32.70
CA SER A 341 -3.36 6.92 -32.09
C SER A 341 -3.17 7.96 -30.98
N PRO A 342 -4.25 8.66 -30.58
CA PRO A 342 -4.23 9.49 -29.39
C PRO A 342 -3.84 8.66 -28.16
N HIS A 343 -2.89 9.19 -27.39
CA HIS A 343 -2.35 8.60 -26.17
C HIS A 343 -1.72 7.20 -26.31
N GLY A 344 -1.58 6.69 -27.54
CA GLY A 344 -1.08 5.34 -27.81
C GLY A 344 -2.08 4.25 -27.49
N LEU A 345 -3.36 4.59 -27.39
CA LEU A 345 -4.45 3.66 -27.09
C LEU A 345 -5.23 3.32 -28.36
N PRO A 346 -5.69 2.08 -28.54
CA PRO A 346 -6.59 1.76 -29.64
C PRO A 346 -7.97 2.43 -29.44
N ILE A 347 -8.65 2.72 -30.55
CA ILE A 347 -9.84 3.59 -30.59
C ILE A 347 -11.02 2.96 -29.84
N ASP A 348 -11.14 1.65 -29.91
CA ASP A 348 -12.11 0.84 -29.18
C ASP A 348 -12.04 1.03 -27.65
N LEU A 349 -10.83 1.14 -27.09
CA LEU A 349 -10.63 1.45 -25.68
C LEU A 349 -10.89 2.94 -25.40
N LEU A 350 -10.44 3.85 -26.29
CA LEU A 350 -10.67 5.29 -26.13
C LEU A 350 -12.15 5.65 -26.05
N ASP A 351 -13.01 5.00 -26.84
CA ASP A 351 -14.46 5.23 -26.85
C ASP A 351 -15.13 4.78 -25.55
N ARG A 352 -14.50 3.87 -24.78
CA ARG A 352 -15.02 3.33 -23.52
C ARG A 352 -14.55 4.10 -22.28
N ILE A 353 -13.47 4.87 -22.37
CA ILE A 353 -12.84 5.51 -21.21
C ILE A 353 -13.17 6.99 -21.08
N LEU A 354 -13.26 7.45 -19.83
CA LEU A 354 -13.39 8.88 -19.53
C LEU A 354 -12.02 9.53 -19.47
N ILE A 355 -11.78 10.56 -20.27
CA ILE A 355 -10.50 11.28 -20.29
C ILE A 355 -10.57 12.51 -19.37
N ILE A 356 -9.72 12.55 -18.35
CA ILE A 356 -9.48 13.72 -17.51
C ILE A 356 -8.17 14.37 -17.93
N SER A 357 -8.25 15.61 -18.40
CA SER A 357 -7.06 16.39 -18.74
C SER A 357 -6.52 17.15 -17.53
N THR A 358 -5.19 17.11 -17.36
CA THR A 358 -4.46 17.89 -16.36
C THR A 358 -3.71 19.01 -17.05
N LYS A 359 -3.60 20.17 -16.38
CA LYS A 359 -2.95 21.36 -16.93
C LYS A 359 -1.59 21.61 -16.25
N PRO A 360 -0.65 22.32 -16.88
CA PRO A 360 0.53 22.83 -16.18
C PRO A 360 0.12 23.70 -14.99
N TYR A 361 0.91 23.63 -13.91
CA TYR A 361 0.71 24.45 -12.72
C TYR A 361 1.17 25.89 -12.96
N SER A 362 0.54 26.83 -12.26
CA SER A 362 0.99 28.21 -12.13
C SER A 362 2.14 28.35 -11.12
N GLU A 363 2.89 29.45 -11.19
CA GLU A 363 4.00 29.73 -10.25
C GLU A 363 3.55 29.71 -8.78
N ASP A 364 2.37 30.28 -8.49
CA ASP A 364 1.79 30.29 -7.13
C ASP A 364 1.44 28.88 -6.64
N GLU A 365 0.90 28.03 -7.52
CA GLU A 365 0.61 26.63 -7.20
C GLU A 365 1.91 25.86 -6.95
N ILE A 366 2.93 26.06 -7.78
CA ILE A 366 4.25 25.44 -7.61
C ILE A 366 4.87 25.85 -6.27
N LYS A 367 4.84 27.14 -5.92
CA LYS A 367 5.37 27.64 -4.65
C LYS A 367 4.70 26.96 -3.45
N ARG A 368 3.37 26.79 -3.50
CA ARG A 368 2.60 26.06 -2.47
C ARG A 368 2.96 24.57 -2.44
N ILE A 369 3.09 23.93 -3.60
CA ILE A 369 3.49 22.51 -3.68
C ILE A 369 4.87 22.33 -3.04
N LEU A 370 5.86 23.15 -3.40
CA LEU A 370 7.21 23.07 -2.83
C LEU A 370 7.21 23.33 -1.32
N SER A 371 6.37 24.25 -0.84
CA SER A 371 6.20 24.49 0.60
C SER A 371 5.64 23.27 1.34
N ILE A 372 4.62 22.61 0.80
CA ILE A 372 4.07 21.38 1.39
C ILE A 372 5.11 20.26 1.38
N ARG A 373 5.87 20.12 0.29
CA ARG A 373 6.94 19.11 0.20
C ARG A 373 8.07 19.37 1.19
N ALA A 374 8.45 20.62 1.40
CA ALA A 374 9.43 21.00 2.42
C ALA A 374 8.94 20.69 3.84
N GLN A 375 7.65 20.92 4.13
CA GLN A 375 7.04 20.56 5.42
C GLN A 375 7.01 19.05 5.64
N GLU A 376 6.65 18.28 4.61
CA GLU A 376 6.62 16.82 4.66
C GLU A 376 8.03 16.23 4.89
N GLU A 377 9.07 16.87 4.35
CA GLU A 377 10.48 16.49 4.53
C GLU A 377 11.13 17.11 5.79
N ASP A 378 10.37 17.86 6.61
CA ASP A 378 10.86 18.59 7.79
C ASP A 378 12.05 19.53 7.47
N VAL A 379 11.97 20.20 6.32
CA VAL A 379 12.98 21.14 5.81
C VAL A 379 12.48 22.58 5.94
N ASN A 380 13.20 23.37 6.74
CA ASN A 380 12.95 24.80 6.85
C ASN A 380 13.60 25.55 5.67
N LEU A 381 12.79 26.17 4.81
CA LEU A 381 13.23 26.98 3.68
C LEU A 381 13.04 28.46 3.98
N LYS A 382 14.05 29.30 3.70
CA LYS A 382 13.85 30.75 3.63
C LYS A 382 12.90 31.11 2.49
N GLN A 383 12.13 32.18 2.67
CA GLN A 383 11.18 32.64 1.64
C GLN A 383 11.85 32.96 0.30
N GLU A 384 13.02 33.57 0.33
CA GLU A 384 13.82 33.88 -0.86
C GLU A 384 14.29 32.61 -1.58
N ALA A 385 14.68 31.58 -0.84
CA ALA A 385 15.08 30.29 -1.40
C ALA A 385 13.88 29.58 -2.05
N LEU A 386 12.70 29.65 -1.43
CA LEU A 386 11.46 29.11 -1.97
C LEU A 386 11.06 29.79 -3.29
N GLU A 387 11.24 31.11 -3.40
CA GLU A 387 10.97 31.86 -4.64
C GLU A 387 11.92 31.48 -5.76
N VAL A 388 13.21 31.31 -5.45
CA VAL A 388 14.19 30.82 -6.42
C VAL A 388 13.85 29.41 -6.89
N LEU A 389 13.51 28.50 -5.97
CA LEU A 389 13.09 27.14 -6.30
C LEU A 389 11.83 27.11 -7.19
N ALA A 390 10.83 27.96 -6.91
CA ALA A 390 9.61 28.06 -7.70
C ALA A 390 9.89 28.50 -9.15
N ARG A 391 10.73 29.52 -9.35
CA ARG A 391 11.17 29.94 -10.69
C ARG A 391 11.95 28.85 -11.42
N MET A 392 12.85 28.16 -10.71
CA MET A 392 13.61 27.04 -11.28
C MET A 392 12.68 25.90 -11.73
N ALA A 393 11.63 25.61 -10.97
CA ALA A 393 10.65 24.58 -11.33
C ALA A 393 9.86 24.92 -12.61
N MET A 394 9.61 26.21 -12.89
CA MET A 394 8.98 26.68 -14.13
C MET A 394 9.90 26.50 -15.34
N GLU A 395 11.20 26.73 -15.18
CA GLU A 395 12.18 26.61 -16.27
C GLU A 395 12.60 25.15 -16.53
N THR A 396 12.67 24.33 -15.48
CA THR A 396 13.14 22.94 -15.53
C THR A 396 11.98 21.95 -15.36
N SER A 397 11.84 21.33 -14.19
CA SER A 397 10.72 20.45 -13.84
C SER A 397 10.48 20.45 -12.33
N LEU A 398 9.23 20.27 -11.93
CA LEU A 398 8.85 20.17 -10.52
C LEU A 398 9.58 19.02 -9.79
N ARG A 399 9.77 17.88 -10.49
CA ARG A 399 10.47 16.71 -9.93
C ARG A 399 11.93 17.02 -9.60
N TYR A 400 12.62 17.73 -10.49
CA TYR A 400 14.00 18.15 -10.27
C TYR A 400 14.10 19.06 -9.04
N THR A 401 13.23 20.07 -8.95
CA THR A 401 13.22 21.01 -7.82
C THR A 401 12.87 20.35 -6.47
N ILE A 402 11.98 19.37 -6.44
CA ILE A 402 11.69 18.61 -5.21
C ILE A 402 12.96 17.88 -4.74
N ASN A 403 13.70 17.21 -5.64
CA ASN A 403 14.97 16.57 -5.28
C ASN A 403 16.04 17.59 -4.82
N LEU A 404 15.96 18.83 -5.33
CA LEU A 404 16.82 19.92 -4.86
C LEU A 404 16.53 20.32 -3.42
N ILE A 405 15.30 20.20 -2.91
CA ILE A 405 14.97 20.52 -1.51
C ILE A 405 15.79 19.64 -0.56
N THR A 406 15.75 18.32 -0.77
CA THR A 406 16.47 17.36 0.08
C THR A 406 17.97 17.58 0.02
N THR A 407 18.52 17.82 -1.17
CA THR A 407 19.96 18.04 -1.35
C THR A 407 20.43 19.41 -0.86
N ALA A 408 19.61 20.46 -0.97
CA ALA A 408 19.88 21.78 -0.40
C ALA A 408 19.81 21.75 1.13
N HIS A 409 18.90 20.96 1.72
CA HIS A 409 18.88 20.71 3.15
C HIS A 409 20.18 20.06 3.65
N LEU A 410 20.70 19.06 2.93
CA LEU A 410 22.01 18.46 3.26
C LEU A 410 23.16 19.48 3.15
N ALA A 411 23.13 20.37 2.15
CA ALA A 411 24.12 21.44 2.02
C ALA A 411 24.04 22.44 3.20
N ALA A 412 22.83 22.82 3.63
CA ALA A 412 22.60 23.67 4.79
C ALA A 412 23.10 23.02 6.10
N ARG A 413 22.82 21.73 6.30
CA ARG A 413 23.33 20.98 7.46
C ARG A 413 24.86 20.90 7.47
N ARG A 414 25.49 20.77 6.30
CA ARG A 414 26.96 20.76 6.18
C ARG A 414 27.59 22.09 6.61
N ARG A 415 26.91 23.23 6.39
CA ARG A 415 27.32 24.54 6.93
C ARG A 415 26.83 24.79 8.36
N LYS A 416 26.26 23.78 9.03
CA LYS A 416 25.69 23.84 10.38
C LYS A 416 24.58 24.89 10.51
N ALA A 417 23.71 24.95 9.52
CA ALA A 417 22.52 25.78 9.57
C ALA A 417 21.25 24.96 9.46
N ASP A 418 20.22 25.42 10.16
CA ASP A 418 18.93 24.74 10.27
C ASP A 418 17.96 25.12 9.15
N GLU A 419 18.11 26.33 8.58
CA GLU A 419 17.30 26.81 7.45
C GLU A 419 18.11 26.82 6.16
N VAL A 420 17.49 26.42 5.04
CA VAL A 420 18.09 26.46 3.69
C VAL A 420 18.05 27.88 3.11
N ASP A 421 19.19 28.33 2.59
CA ASP A 421 19.36 29.64 1.98
C ASP A 421 19.53 29.54 0.46
N VAL A 422 19.40 30.66 -0.26
CA VAL A 422 19.60 30.77 -1.71
C VAL A 422 21.00 30.30 -2.10
N ALA A 423 22.00 30.54 -1.26
CA ALA A 423 23.37 30.07 -1.49
C ALA A 423 23.47 28.53 -1.54
N ASP A 424 22.69 27.83 -0.72
CA ASP A 424 22.66 26.36 -0.71
C ASP A 424 22.00 25.84 -1.99
N VAL A 425 20.86 26.43 -2.38
CA VAL A 425 20.15 26.08 -3.62
C VAL A 425 21.05 26.28 -4.84
N ARG A 426 21.73 27.44 -4.94
CA ARG A 426 22.69 27.71 -6.03
C ARG A 426 23.84 26.71 -6.06
N ARG A 427 24.39 26.38 -4.89
CA ARG A 427 25.49 25.41 -4.77
C ARG A 427 25.06 24.05 -5.31
N VAL A 428 23.87 23.58 -4.93
CA VAL A 428 23.34 22.28 -5.36
C VAL A 428 22.97 22.30 -6.84
N TYR A 429 22.39 23.40 -7.35
CA TYR A 429 22.08 23.54 -8.78
C TYR A 429 23.31 23.46 -9.69
N ASN A 430 24.48 23.90 -9.20
CA ASN A 430 25.74 23.77 -9.92
C ASN A 430 26.31 22.34 -9.90
N LEU A 431 25.94 21.54 -8.89
CA LEU A 431 26.39 20.15 -8.77
C LEU A 431 25.51 19.18 -9.55
N PHE A 432 24.19 19.38 -9.51
CA PHE A 432 23.23 18.49 -10.15
C PHE A 432 22.64 19.14 -11.39
N VAL A 433 22.89 18.56 -12.55
CA VAL A 433 22.45 19.09 -13.85
C VAL A 433 21.02 18.60 -14.14
N ASP A 434 20.14 19.48 -14.65
CA ASP A 434 18.79 19.07 -15.11
C ASP A 434 18.85 18.52 -16.54
N GLU A 435 17.77 17.89 -17.00
CA GLU A 435 17.68 17.26 -18.32
C GLU A 435 18.06 18.21 -19.46
N LYS A 436 17.56 19.45 -19.47
CA LYS A 436 17.79 20.40 -20.58
C LYS A 436 19.26 20.80 -20.66
N ARG A 437 19.86 21.15 -19.52
CA ARG A 437 21.30 21.47 -19.43
C ARG A 437 22.16 20.25 -19.77
N SER A 438 21.74 19.05 -19.37
CA SER A 438 22.46 17.82 -19.67
C SER A 438 22.44 17.53 -21.17
N VAL A 439 21.29 17.68 -21.84
CA VAL A 439 21.18 17.50 -23.30
C VAL A 439 22.04 18.53 -24.03
N GLN A 440 22.02 19.79 -23.60
CA GLN A 440 22.86 20.84 -24.19
C GLN A 440 24.35 20.51 -24.05
N TYR A 441 24.79 20.09 -22.86
CA TYR A 441 26.18 19.70 -22.63
C TYR A 441 26.62 18.55 -23.54
N LEU A 442 25.77 17.53 -23.69
CA LEU A 442 26.03 16.38 -24.57
C LEU A 442 26.10 16.80 -26.05
N GLN A 443 25.28 17.78 -26.47
CA GLN A 443 25.33 18.30 -27.83
C GLN A 443 26.60 19.11 -28.10
N GLU A 444 27.03 19.93 -27.14
CA GLU A 444 28.26 20.74 -27.24
C GLU A 444 29.52 19.87 -27.30
N HIS A 445 29.51 18.72 -26.60
CA HIS A 445 30.63 17.78 -26.52
C HIS A 445 30.38 16.51 -27.33
N ALA A 446 29.51 16.55 -28.35
CA ALA A 446 29.07 15.36 -29.10
C ALA A 446 30.25 14.55 -29.69
N ALA A 447 31.35 15.22 -30.08
CA ALA A 447 32.55 14.57 -30.61
C ALA A 447 33.32 13.71 -29.59
N GLU A 448 33.11 13.95 -28.29
CA GLU A 448 33.71 13.16 -27.21
C GLU A 448 32.87 11.94 -26.83
N PHE A 449 31.61 11.90 -27.27
CA PHE A 449 30.67 10.83 -26.98
C PHE A 449 30.56 9.85 -28.15
N MET A 450 30.32 8.58 -27.83
CA MET A 450 30.06 7.58 -28.85
C MET A 450 28.67 7.84 -29.46
N SER A 451 28.64 8.22 -30.73
CA SER A 451 27.42 8.24 -31.54
C SER A 451 27.42 7.06 -32.51
N GLU A 452 26.29 6.39 -32.67
CA GLU A 452 26.08 5.56 -33.86
C GLU A 452 26.06 6.50 -35.07
N GLU A 453 27.01 6.35 -35.99
CA GLU A 453 26.87 6.92 -37.32
C GLU A 453 25.59 6.35 -37.91
N VAL A 454 24.56 7.19 -38.03
CA VAL A 454 23.37 6.87 -38.82
C VAL A 454 23.85 6.78 -40.26
N VAL A 455 24.20 5.56 -40.70
CA VAL A 455 24.46 5.26 -42.11
C VAL A 455 23.18 5.59 -42.84
N SER A 456 23.21 6.71 -43.58
CA SER A 456 22.13 7.27 -44.38
C SER A 456 21.59 6.33 -45.44
#